data_AF-A0A923YC89-F1
#
_entry.id   AF-A0A923YC89-F1
#
_cell.length_a   1.000
_cell.length_b   1.000
_cell.length_c   1.000
_cell.angle_alpha   90.00
_cell.angle_beta   90.00
_cell.angle_gamma   90.00
#
_symmetry.space_group_name_H-M   'P 1'
#
loop_
_entity.id
_entity.type
_entity.pdbx_description
1 polymer ?
#
loop_
_entity_poly.entity_id
_entity_poly.type
_entity_poly.pdbx_seq_one_letter_code
_entity_poly.pdbx_strand_id
1 'polypeptide(L)' 'MKLWQKDTEVNKEIERFTVGKDREMDLFLAPFDVLGSLAHTAMLADIGLLEKSEK' A
#
# COMPACT_ATOMS: atom_id res chain seq x y z
N MET A 1 -2.38 -4.21 12.27
CA MET A 1 -0.97 -3.95 11.93
C MET A 1 -0.95 -3.08 10.68
N LYS A 2 -0.27 -1.93 10.71
CA LYS A 2 -0.14 -1.05 9.53
C LYS A 2 1.22 -1.27 8.89
N LEU A 3 1.28 -1.29 7.56
CA LEU A 3 2.53 -1.50 6.81
C LEU A 3 3.60 -0.42 7.09
N TRP A 4 3.17 0.78 7.48
CA TRP A 4 4.03 1.93 7.76
C TRP A 4 4.24 2.21 9.26
N GLN A 5 3.75 1.33 10.14
CA GLN A 5 3.93 1.49 11.58
C GLN A 5 5.39 1.24 11.95
N LYS A 6 5.97 2.17 12.73
CA LYS A 6 7.30 2.02 13.33
C LYS A 6 7.19 1.33 14.70
N ASP A 7 8.33 1.16 15.37
CA ASP A 7 8.41 0.51 16.69
C ASP A 7 7.70 1.28 17.83
N THR A 8 7.13 2.45 17.54
CA THR A 8 6.39 3.28 18.48
C THR A 8 4.90 3.32 18.17
N GLU A 9 4.08 3.36 19.22
CA GLU A 9 2.64 3.55 19.08
C GLU A 9 2.33 5.01 18.72
N VAL A 10 1.54 5.19 17.66
CA VAL A 10 1.03 6.51 17.27
C VAL A 10 -0.12 6.88 18.20
N ASN A 11 -0.18 8.14 18.62
CA ASN A 11 -1.28 8.64 19.43
C ASN A 11 -2.62 8.50 18.66
N LYS A 12 -3.60 7.85 19.28
CA LYS A 12 -4.91 7.54 18.69
C LYS A 12 -5.70 8.77 18.25
N GLU A 13 -5.56 9.90 18.96
CA GLU A 13 -6.24 11.15 18.62
C GLU A 13 -5.64 11.77 17.36
N ILE A 14 -4.31 11.74 17.25
CA ILE A 14 -3.59 12.21 16.06
C ILE A 14 -3.96 11.34 14.86
N GLU A 15 -3.95 10.01 15.04
CA GLU A 15 -4.34 9.06 14.00
C GLU A 15 -5.77 9.29 13.50
N ARG A 16 -6.74 9.48 14.40
CA ARG A 16 -8.12 9.74 14.00
C ARG A 16 -8.25 11.04 13.21
N PHE A 17 -7.48 12.07 13.58
CA PHE A 17 -7.48 13.35 12.88
C PHE A 17 -6.85 13.25 11.48
N THR A 18 -5.74 12.52 11.34
CA THR A 18 -4.99 12.47 10.08
C THR A 18 -5.56 11.47 9.07
N VAL A 19 -6.16 10.36 9.52
CA VAL A 19 -6.73 9.31 8.64
C VAL A 19 -8.10 9.70 8.09
N GLY A 20 -8.83 10.61 8.75
CA GLY A 20 -10.05 11.22 8.22
C GLY A 20 -11.02 10.24 7.52
N LYS A 21 -11.22 10.43 6.22
CA LYS A 21 -12.06 9.59 5.34
C LYS A 21 -11.27 8.69 4.41
N ASP A 22 -9.99 8.46 4.68
CA ASP A 22 -9.08 7.73 3.79
C ASP A 22 -9.65 6.37 3.41
N ARG A 23 -10.23 5.62 4.36
CA ARG A 23 -10.87 4.33 4.09
C ARG A 23 -11.98 4.37 3.04
N GLU A 24 -12.76 5.45 2.96
CA GLU A 24 -13.79 5.62 1.94
C GLU A 24 -13.15 5.95 0.59
N MET A 25 -12.16 6.86 0.59
CA MET A 25 -11.42 7.25 -0.61
C MET A 25 -10.63 6.08 -1.20
N ASP A 26 -9.97 5.28 -0.36
CA ASP A 26 -9.17 4.12 -0.73
C ASP A 26 -10.00 3.08 -1.51
N LEU A 27 -11.29 2.94 -1.19
CA LEU A 27 -12.18 2.05 -1.94
C LEU A 27 -12.38 2.50 -3.39
N PHE A 28 -12.44 3.81 -3.65
CA PHE A 28 -12.50 4.34 -5.00
C PHE A 28 -11.18 4.18 -5.75
N LEU A 29 -10.05 4.19 -5.02
CA LEU A 29 -8.71 4.07 -5.58
C LEU A 29 -8.25 2.62 -5.78
N ALA A 30 -8.85 1.67 -5.08
CA ALA A 30 -8.45 0.26 -5.09
C ALA A 30 -8.28 -0.37 -6.49
N PRO A 31 -9.15 -0.10 -7.49
CA PRO A 31 -8.93 -0.66 -8.84
C PRO A 31 -7.65 -0.14 -9.49
N PHE A 32 -7.31 1.14 -9.26
CA PHE A 32 -6.10 1.76 -9.82
C PHE A 32 -4.84 1.28 -9.08
N ASP A 33 -4.93 1.06 -7.77
CA ASP A 33 -3.84 0.51 -6.97
C ASP A 33 -3.48 -0.92 -7.41
N VAL A 34 -4.48 -1.76 -7.72
CA VAL A 34 -4.26 -3.10 -8.28
C VAL A 34 -3.55 -3.03 -9.64
N LEU A 35 -3.99 -2.13 -10.52
CA LEU A 35 -3.35 -1.94 -11.83
C LEU A 35 -1.89 -1.48 -11.68
N GLY A 36 -1.64 -0.51 -10.80
CA GLY A 36 -0.30 -0.04 -10.47
C GLY A 36 0.58 -1.17 -9.90
N SER A 37 0.01 -1.99 -9.01
CA SER A 37 0.70 -3.13 -8.42
C SER A 37 1.09 -4.18 -9.46
N LEU A 38 0.20 -4.51 -10.42
CA LEU A 38 0.52 -5.44 -11.51
C LEU A 38 1.64 -4.93 -12.42
N ALA A 39 1.63 -3.63 -12.72
CA ALA A 39 2.71 -3.00 -13.48
C ALA A 39 4.02 -3.01 -12.68
N HIS A 40 3.96 -2.74 -11.38
CA HIS A 40 5.11 -2.74 -10.49
C HIS A 40 5.74 -4.13 -10.39
N THR A 41 4.95 -5.20 -10.19
CA THR A 41 5.48 -6.57 -10.14
C THR A 41 6.10 -6.99 -11.48
N ALA A 42 5.52 -6.59 -12.61
CA ALA A 42 6.11 -6.82 -13.92
C ALA A 42 7.47 -6.13 -14.08
N MET A 43 7.59 -4.88 -13.63
CA MET A 43 8.86 -4.14 -13.65
C MET A 43 9.91 -4.78 -12.74
N LEU A 44 9.54 -5.15 -11.51
CA LEU A 44 10.44 -5.82 -10.56
C LEU A 44 11.00 -7.13 -11.13
N ALA A 45 10.17 -7.91 -11.83
CA ALA A 45 10.61 -9.12 -12.51
C ALA A 45 11.56 -8.82 -13.69
N ASP A 46 11.35 -7.72 -14.41
CA ASP A 46 12.22 -7.32 -15.54
C ASP A 46 13.63 -6.92 -15.08
N ILE A 47 13.72 -6.25 -13.93
CA ILE A 47 15.02 -5.88 -13.32
C ILE A 47 15.63 -6.99 -12.45
N GLY A 48 14.99 -8.16 -12.37
CA GLY A 48 15.48 -9.33 -11.64
C GLY A 48 15.37 -9.26 -10.12
N LEU A 49 14.52 -8.38 -9.57
CA LEU A 49 14.21 -8.32 -8.14
C LEU A 49 13.08 -9.29 -7.73
N LEU A 50 12.33 -9.81 -8.70
CA LEU A 50 11.35 -10.89 -8.51
C LEU A 50 11.59 -12.00 -9.55
N GLU A 51 11.45 -13.24 -9.13
CA GLU A 51 11.41 -14.36 -10.07
C GLU A 51 10.08 -14.41 -10.81
N LYS A 52 10.06 -15.00 -12.02
CA LYS A 52 8.82 -15.14 -12.80
C LYS A 52 7.77 -16.00 -12.11
N SER A 53 8.17 -16.87 -11.19
CA SER A 53 7.30 -17.69 -10.33
C SER A 53 6.64 -16.92 -9.19
N GLU A 54 7.15 -15.73 -8.87
CA GLU A 54 6.66 -14.87 -7.78
C GLU A 54 5.72 -13.76 -8.27
N LYS A 55 5.57 -13.63 -9.59
CA LYS A 55 4.57 -12.79 -10.25
C LYS A 55 3.26 -13.55 -10.44
#